data_AF-A0A964HIE0-F1
#
_entry.id   AF-A0A964HIE0-F1
#
_cell.length_a   1.000
_cell.length_b   1.000
_cell.length_c   1.000
_cell.angle_alpha   90.00
_cell.angle_beta   90.00
_cell.angle_gamma   90.00
#
_symmetry.space_group_name_H-M   'P 1'
#
loop_
_entity.id
_entity.type
_entity.pdbx_description
1 polymer ?
#
loop_
_entity_poly.entity_id
_entity_poly.type
_entity_poly.pdbx_seq_one_letter_code
_entity_poly.pdbx_strand_id
1 'polypeptide(L)' 'VERILAAQASRVLRRAAADDLIDNSDDLAHLRQQVETLDGSYRRMAIARDCG' A
#
# COMPACT_ATOMS: atom_id res chain seq x y z
N VAL A 1 19.10 -4.51 -16.05
CA VAL A 1 18.22 -4.14 -14.92
C VAL A 1 17.86 -2.65 -14.95
N GLU A 2 18.80 -1.73 -15.20
CA GLU A 2 18.53 -0.27 -15.30
C GLU A 2 17.35 0.11 -16.19
N ARG A 3 17.22 -0.46 -17.40
CA ARG A 3 16.09 -0.16 -18.30
C ARG A 3 14.72 -0.55 -17.74
N ILE A 4 14.64 -1.58 -16.89
CA ILE A 4 13.38 -2.05 -16.31
C ILE A 4 12.93 -1.11 -15.21
N LEU A 5 13.86 -0.58 -14.40
CA LEU A 5 13.57 0.43 -13.39
C LEU A 5 13.28 1.80 -14.01
N ALA A 6 13.98 2.16 -15.09
CA ALA A 6 13.79 3.42 -15.80
C ALA A 6 12.42 3.56 -16.49
N ALA A 7 11.77 2.44 -16.83
CA ALA A 7 10.42 2.43 -17.35
C ALA A 7 9.33 2.58 -16.27
N GLN A 8 9.69 2.45 -14.99
CA GLN A 8 8.74 2.63 -13.88
C GLN A 8 8.62 4.11 -13.51
N ALA A 9 7.41 4.52 -13.13
CA ALA A 9 7.19 5.81 -12.46
C ALA A 9 8.15 5.97 -11.27
N SER A 10 8.71 7.16 -11.06
CA SER A 10 9.68 7.38 -9.97
C SER A 10 9.07 7.07 -8.60
N ARG A 11 9.91 6.72 -7.62
CA ARG A 11 9.46 6.45 -6.24
C ARG A 11 8.66 7.62 -5.65
N VAL A 12 9.09 8.85 -5.92
CA VAL A 12 8.42 10.08 -5.48
C VAL A 12 7.03 10.18 -6.09
N LEU A 13 6.91 9.93 -7.41
CA LEU A 13 5.63 10.03 -8.11
C LEU A 13 4.63 8.98 -7.60
N ARG A 14 5.06 7.73 -7.46
CA ARG A 14 4.19 6.67 -6.92
C ARG A 14 3.74 6.96 -5.49
N ARG A 15 4.64 7.52 -4.66
CA ARG A 15 4.32 7.90 -3.28
C ARG A 15 3.27 9.01 -3.22
N ALA A 16 3.40 10.03 -4.06
CA ALA A 16 2.47 11.15 -4.08
C ALA A 16 1.06 10.76 -4.55
N ALA A 17 0.94 9.70 -5.34
CA ALA A 17 -0.33 9.25 -5.91
C ALA A 17 -1.05 8.17 -5.08
N ALA A 18 -0.40 7.60 -4.07
CA ALA A 18 -0.96 6.50 -3.29
C ALA A 18 -1.73 7.02 -2.08
N ASP A 19 -2.91 6.45 -1.80
CA ASP A 19 -3.67 6.71 -0.59
C ASP A 19 -2.97 6.14 0.65
N ASP A 20 -2.44 4.92 0.53
CA ASP A 20 -1.72 4.20 1.58
C ASP A 20 -0.37 3.67 1.08
N LEU A 21 0.58 3.49 1.99
CA LEU A 21 1.90 2.93 1.71
C LEU A 21 2.19 1.76 2.65
N ILE A 22 2.79 0.70 2.11
CA ILE A 22 3.34 -0.42 2.87
C ILE A 22 4.86 -0.39 2.72
N ASP A 23 5.59 -0.47 3.84
CA ASP A 23 7.04 -0.67 3.83
C ASP A 23 7.37 -2.16 3.89
N ASN A 24 7.94 -2.68 2.80
CA ASN A 24 8.34 -4.08 2.64
C ASN A 24 9.88 -4.25 2.69
N SER A 25 10.56 -3.37 3.43
CA SER A 25 12.03 -3.40 3.53
C SER A 25 12.54 -4.25 4.70
N ASP A 26 11.64 -4.73 5.57
CA ASP A 26 11.94 -5.52 6.77
C ASP A 26 11.47 -6.99 6.59
N ASP A 27 11.24 -7.70 7.70
CA ASP A 27 10.80 -9.08 7.70
C ASP A 27 9.30 -9.28 7.36
N LEU A 28 8.93 -10.55 7.16
CA LEU A 28 7.55 -10.92 6.84
C LEU A 28 6.57 -10.68 7.99
N ALA A 29 7.04 -10.67 9.25
CA ALA A 29 6.16 -10.42 10.39
C ALA A 29 5.74 -8.94 10.40
N HIS A 30 6.69 -8.04 10.14
CA HIS A 30 6.44 -6.62 9.98
C HIS A 30 5.49 -6.33 8.81
N LEU A 31 5.69 -7.00 7.66
CA LEU A 31 4.79 -6.88 6.52
C LEU A 31 3.36 -7.33 6.88
N ARG A 32 3.21 -8.48 7.55
CA ARG A 32 1.90 -9.03 7.93
C ARG A 32 1.13 -8.09 8.84
N GLN A 33 1.80 -7.46 9.81
CA GLN A 33 1.17 -6.51 10.72
C GLN A 33 0.60 -5.29 9.98
N GLN A 34 1.33 -4.76 9.00
CA GLN A 34 0.85 -3.64 8.18
C GLN A 34 -0.35 -4.05 7.32
N VAL A 35 -0.31 -5.25 6.72
CA VAL A 35 -1.41 -5.77 5.90
C VAL A 35 -2.69 -5.95 6.72
N GLU A 36 -2.60 -6.56 7.90
CA GLU A 36 -3.75 -6.76 8.80
C GLU A 36 -4.39 -5.43 9.22
N THR A 37 -3.56 -4.41 9.44
CA THR A 37 -4.03 -3.05 9.78
C THR A 37 -4.81 -2.42 8.63
N LEU A 38 -4.29 -2.50 7.39
CA LEU A 38 -4.94 -1.93 6.20
C LEU A 38 -6.22 -2.70 5.83
N ASP A 39 -6.22 -4.04 5.89
CA ASP A 39 -7.41 -4.85 5.64
C ASP A 39 -8.57 -4.45 6.58
N GLY A 40 -8.28 -4.27 7.87
CA GLY A 40 -9.28 -3.80 8.83
C GLY A 40 -9.86 -2.43 8.47
N SER A 41 -9.02 -1.49 8.01
CA SER A 41 -9.47 -0.17 7.58
C SER A 41 -10.35 -0.25 6.33
N TYR A 42 -9.94 -1.02 5.31
CA TYR A 42 -10.71 -1.16 4.09
C TYR A 42 -12.05 -1.86 4.30
N ARG A 43 -12.13 -2.87 5.19
CA ARG A 43 -13.41 -3.49 5.56
C ARG A 43 -14.36 -2.49 6.21
N ARG A 44 -13.87 -1.66 7.14
CA ARG A 44 -14.69 -0.61 7.78
C ARG A 44 -15.19 0.41 6.76
N MET A 45 -14.32 0.85 5.85
CA MET A 45 -14.69 1.78 4.78
C MET A 45 -15.72 1.17 3.82
N ALA A 46 -15.57 -0.11 3.45
CA ALA A 46 -16.53 -0.81 2.61
C ALA A 46 -17.91 -0.91 3.28
N ILE A 47 -17.95 -1.33 4.55
CA ILE A 47 -19.20 -1.37 5.34
C ILE A 47 -19.84 0.02 5.41
N ALA A 48 -19.05 1.07 5.67
CA ALA A 48 -19.56 2.44 5.73
C ALA A 48 -20.11 2.92 4.39
N ARG A 49 -19.54 2.48 3.26
CA ARG A 49 -20.05 2.78 1.91
C ARG A 49 -21.36 2.06 1.61
N ASP A 50 -21.53 0.84 2.12
CA ASP A 50 -22.72 0.02 1.84
C ASP A 50 -23.94 0.40 2.72
N CYS A 51 -23.70 1.08 3.85
CA CYS A 51 -24.75 1.53 4.78
C CYS A 51 -25.21 2.99 4.59
N GLY A 52 -24.72 3.71 3.58
CA GLY A 52 -25.09 5.09 3.24
C GLY A 52 -25.94 5.17 1.98
#